data_AF-A0A2H3ASG1-F1
#
_entry.id   AF-A0A2H3ASG1-F1
#
_cell.length_a   1.000
_cell.length_b   1.000
_cell.length_c   1.000
_cell.angle_alpha   90.00
_cell.angle_beta   90.00
_cell.angle_gamma   90.00
#
_symmetry.space_group_name_H-M   'P 1'
#
loop_
_entity.id
_entity.type
_entity.pdbx_description
1 polymer ?
#
loop_
_entity_poly.entity_id
_entity_poly.type
_entity_poly.pdbx_seq_one_letter_code
_entity_poly.pdbx_strand_id
1 'polypeptide(L)'
;MRGPRAVVFRAAKELTRILRDRGCTFAILGSTACYLYGNDRLPNDIDIVMSSHTCDLELLKRNLVTENPHHFQLVDAKTPGATWKVLWYQDYVEGKLAKTKVDILKPGVLSLPMIFSEAIVDKQGLPVVPMSILLLHKLQGWKDNMDSDLPRLRNKQDADAGDICSLLRIIIEGMSMQERTNTTHWKRFALERFDEEFRRETEQRVSLFCSRFPEYREMWKTLGW
;
A
#
# COMPACT_ATOMS: atom_id res chain seq x y z
N MET A 1 -18.53 -6.09 -5.72
CA MET A 1 -17.50 -6.84 -6.47
C MET A 1 -17.87 -8.31 -6.46
N ARG A 2 -17.79 -8.98 -7.62
CA ARG A 2 -18.03 -10.43 -7.78
C ARG A 2 -16.72 -11.16 -8.04
N GLY A 3 -16.68 -12.47 -7.83
CA GLY A 3 -15.52 -13.32 -8.04
C GLY A 3 -14.48 -13.35 -6.90
N PRO A 4 -13.41 -14.15 -7.03
CA PRO A 4 -12.51 -14.54 -5.93
C PRO A 4 -11.85 -13.38 -5.19
N ARG A 5 -11.72 -12.21 -5.82
CA ARG A 5 -11.09 -11.01 -5.23
C ARG A 5 -11.99 -10.23 -4.29
N ALA A 6 -13.28 -10.55 -4.23
CA ALA A 6 -14.19 -9.93 -3.28
C ALA A 6 -13.75 -10.15 -1.82
N VAL A 7 -13.04 -11.25 -1.53
CA VAL A 7 -12.50 -11.53 -0.19
C VAL A 7 -11.53 -10.44 0.28
N VAL A 8 -10.77 -9.81 -0.63
CA VAL A 8 -9.85 -8.70 -0.29
C VAL A 8 -10.63 -7.51 0.26
N PHE A 9 -11.73 -7.12 -0.40
CA PHE A 9 -12.51 -5.97 0.05
C PHE A 9 -13.36 -6.28 1.29
N ARG A 10 -13.80 -7.54 1.47
CA ARG A 10 -14.44 -7.96 2.72
C ARG A 10 -13.45 -7.92 3.89
N ALA A 11 -12.25 -8.45 3.69
CA ALA A 11 -11.16 -8.37 4.66
C ALA A 11 -10.82 -6.91 4.99
N ALA A 12 -10.73 -6.01 4.00
CA ALA A 12 -10.41 -4.60 4.24
C ALA A 12 -11.49 -3.88 5.06
N LYS A 13 -12.77 -4.16 4.77
CA LYS A 13 -13.90 -3.61 5.54
C LYS A 13 -13.91 -4.11 6.97
N GLU A 14 -13.76 -5.42 7.18
CA GLU A 14 -13.79 -6.00 8.52
C GLU A 14 -12.58 -5.58 9.35
N LEU A 15 -11.38 -5.57 8.76
CA LEU A 15 -10.18 -5.01 9.37
C LEU A 15 -10.39 -3.55 9.77
N THR A 16 -10.97 -2.75 8.88
CA THR A 16 -11.24 -1.33 9.15
C THR A 16 -12.21 -1.14 10.29
N ARG A 17 -13.28 -1.93 10.34
CA ARG A 17 -14.24 -1.90 11.44
C ARG A 17 -13.55 -2.20 12.78
N ILE A 18 -12.86 -3.33 12.88
CA ILE A 18 -12.22 -3.76 14.14
C ILE A 18 -11.16 -2.74 14.61
N LEU A 19 -10.34 -2.23 13.69
CA LEU A 19 -9.31 -1.26 14.06
C LEU A 19 -9.89 0.09 14.48
N ARG A 20 -10.95 0.58 13.80
CA ARG A 20 -11.66 1.82 14.20
C ARG A 20 -12.35 1.67 15.55
N ASP A 21 -13.01 0.54 15.81
CA ASP A 21 -13.67 0.24 17.09
C ASP A 21 -12.67 0.25 18.26
N ARG A 22 -11.40 -0.08 17.98
CA ARG A 22 -10.29 -0.04 18.95
C ARG A 22 -9.54 1.30 18.99
N GLY A 23 -10.04 2.33 18.29
CA GLY A 23 -9.40 3.65 18.23
C GLY A 23 -8.04 3.67 17.52
N CYS A 24 -7.72 2.66 16.72
CA CYS A 24 -6.46 2.59 15.99
C CYS A 24 -6.50 3.49 14.76
N THR A 25 -5.45 4.31 14.58
CA THR A 25 -5.23 5.05 13.33
C THR A 25 -4.33 4.23 12.41
N PHE A 26 -4.76 4.01 11.17
CA PHE A 26 -4.06 3.22 10.17
C PHE A 26 -4.54 3.61 8.76
N ALA A 27 -3.78 3.22 7.74
CA ALA A 27 -4.17 3.42 6.35
C ALA A 27 -3.79 2.22 5.47
N ILE A 28 -4.62 1.94 4.47
CA ILE A 28 -4.37 0.94 3.42
C ILE A 28 -3.32 1.48 2.45
N LEU A 29 -2.37 0.63 2.07
CA LEU A 29 -1.35 0.88 1.06
C LEU A 29 -1.32 -0.22 0.00
N GLY A 30 -0.27 -0.24 -0.82
CA GLY A 30 0.00 -1.34 -1.75
C GLY A 30 -1.03 -1.44 -2.88
N SER A 31 -1.24 -2.67 -3.37
CA SER A 31 -2.10 -2.90 -4.54
C SER A 31 -3.57 -2.58 -4.29
N THR A 32 -4.05 -2.78 -3.06
CA THR A 32 -5.43 -2.44 -2.66
C THR A 32 -5.65 -0.93 -2.71
N ALA A 33 -4.67 -0.13 -2.25
CA ALA A 33 -4.74 1.33 -2.37
C ALA A 33 -4.74 1.78 -3.84
N CYS A 34 -3.88 1.20 -4.69
CA CYS A 34 -3.88 1.50 -6.13
C CYS A 34 -5.26 1.31 -6.74
N TYR A 35 -5.90 0.16 -6.46
CA TYR A 35 -7.23 -0.15 -6.97
C TYR A 35 -8.29 0.84 -6.46
N LEU A 36 -8.28 1.18 -5.18
CA LEU A 36 -9.22 2.15 -4.59
C LEU A 36 -9.10 3.55 -5.20
N TYR A 37 -7.93 3.88 -5.74
CA TYR A 37 -7.68 5.11 -6.47
C TYR A 37 -8.07 5.06 -7.95
N GLY A 38 -8.47 3.91 -8.48
CA GLY A 38 -8.95 3.76 -9.86
C GLY A 38 -8.04 2.95 -10.78
N ASN A 39 -7.01 2.27 -10.26
CA ASN A 39 -6.23 1.31 -11.06
C ASN A 39 -7.07 0.05 -11.32
N ASP A 40 -7.07 -0.45 -12.56
CA ASP A 40 -7.86 -1.62 -12.97
C ASP A 40 -7.34 -2.95 -12.39
N ARG A 41 -6.08 -2.99 -11.94
CA ARG A 41 -5.45 -4.22 -11.45
C ARG A 41 -6.05 -4.64 -10.11
N LEU A 42 -6.63 -5.84 -10.08
CA LEU A 42 -7.19 -6.39 -8.85
C LEU A 42 -6.11 -6.72 -7.82
N PRO A 43 -6.29 -6.34 -6.54
CA PRO A 43 -5.36 -6.68 -5.47
C PRO A 43 -5.40 -8.16 -5.10
N ASN A 44 -4.29 -8.67 -4.58
CA ASN A 44 -4.19 -10.04 -4.06
C ASN A 44 -4.32 -10.13 -2.53
N ASP A 45 -3.85 -9.09 -1.88
CA ASP A 45 -3.54 -8.95 -0.47
C ASP A 45 -3.92 -7.55 -0.01
N ILE A 46 -4.03 -7.41 1.31
CA ILE A 46 -4.19 -6.11 1.95
C ILE A 46 -2.89 -5.79 2.65
N ASP A 47 -2.33 -4.65 2.31
CA ASP A 47 -1.26 -4.02 3.07
C ASP A 47 -1.86 -2.84 3.84
N ILE A 48 -1.61 -2.76 5.16
CA ILE A 48 -1.90 -1.58 5.96
C ILE A 48 -0.64 -1.07 6.66
N VAL A 49 -0.59 0.24 6.91
CA VAL A 49 0.41 0.87 7.78
C VAL A 49 -0.31 1.45 9.00
N MET A 50 0.17 1.09 10.18
CA MET A 50 -0.31 1.64 11.45
C MET A 50 0.29 3.03 11.67
N SER A 51 -0.48 3.97 12.22
CA SER A 51 0.04 5.26 12.67
C SER A 51 0.62 5.15 14.10
N SER A 52 1.58 4.25 14.30
CA SER A 52 2.27 4.08 15.58
C SER A 52 3.59 3.32 15.43
N HIS A 53 4.67 3.86 15.99
CA HIS A 53 5.97 3.19 16.06
C HIS A 53 6.05 2.10 17.14
N THR A 54 5.19 2.19 18.16
CA THR A 54 5.21 1.31 19.34
C THR A 54 4.15 0.22 19.28
N CYS A 55 3.42 0.12 18.17
CA CYS A 55 2.42 -0.93 17.98
C CYS A 55 3.07 -2.33 17.95
N ASP A 56 2.68 -3.18 18.89
CA ASP A 56 3.02 -4.61 18.83
C ASP A 56 2.14 -5.30 17.78
N LEU A 57 2.74 -5.57 16.63
CA LEU A 57 2.06 -6.16 15.48
C LEU A 57 1.60 -7.60 15.75
N GLU A 58 2.34 -8.39 16.53
CA GLU A 58 1.94 -9.77 16.84
C GLU A 58 0.81 -9.82 17.86
N LEU A 59 0.79 -8.88 18.80
CA LEU A 59 -0.37 -8.69 19.68
C LEU A 59 -1.59 -8.20 18.89
N LEU A 60 -1.42 -7.25 17.97
CA LEU A 60 -2.52 -6.74 17.14
C LEU A 60 -3.12 -7.84 16.26
N LYS A 61 -2.27 -8.68 15.63
CA LYS A 61 -2.74 -9.85 14.86
C LYS A 61 -3.52 -10.83 15.72
N ARG A 62 -3.03 -11.13 16.94
CA ARG A 62 -3.75 -12.00 17.90
C ARG A 62 -5.11 -11.42 18.26
N ASN A 63 -5.16 -10.12 18.52
CA ASN A 63 -6.41 -9.42 18.80
C ASN A 63 -7.42 -9.52 17.65
N LEU A 64 -6.98 -9.40 16.39
CA LEU A 64 -7.85 -9.58 15.22
C LEU A 64 -8.43 -10.99 15.14
N VAL A 65 -7.62 -12.02 15.42
CA VAL A 65 -8.08 -13.41 15.52
C VAL A 65 -9.04 -13.60 16.67
N THR A 66 -8.77 -13.03 17.85
CA THR A 66 -9.67 -13.14 19.01
C THR A 66 -11.01 -12.46 18.75
N GLU A 67 -11.01 -11.31 18.08
CA GLU A 67 -12.23 -10.57 17.76
C GLU A 67 -13.11 -11.31 16.74
N ASN A 68 -12.50 -11.92 15.72
CA ASN A 68 -13.22 -12.62 14.67
C ASN A 68 -12.49 -13.90 14.22
N PRO A 69 -12.54 -14.97 15.04
CA PRO A 69 -11.77 -16.19 14.82
C PRO A 69 -12.29 -17.04 13.65
N HIS A 70 -13.51 -16.79 13.18
CA HIS A 70 -14.06 -17.48 12.01
C HIS A 70 -13.42 -17.00 10.70
N HIS A 71 -13.05 -15.72 10.65
CA HIS A 71 -12.52 -15.08 9.45
C HIS A 71 -11.00 -14.85 9.51
N PHE A 72 -10.43 -14.51 10.68
CA PHE A 72 -9.00 -14.30 10.81
C PHE A 72 -8.28 -15.52 11.38
N GLN A 73 -7.12 -15.84 10.81
CA GLN A 73 -6.25 -16.92 11.28
C GLN A 73 -4.77 -16.52 11.20
N LEU A 74 -3.98 -17.01 12.15
CA LEU A 74 -2.52 -16.87 12.15
C LEU A 74 -1.87 -18.15 11.65
N VAL A 75 -0.96 -18.03 10.70
CA VAL A 75 -0.22 -19.14 10.09
C VAL A 75 1.27 -18.88 10.25
N ASP A 76 2.06 -19.92 10.48
CA ASP A 76 3.51 -19.81 10.52
C ASP A 76 4.10 -19.25 9.21
N ALA A 77 5.09 -18.37 9.36
CA ALA A 77 5.87 -17.90 8.23
C ALA A 77 6.66 -19.07 7.62
N LYS A 78 6.70 -19.11 6.28
CA LYS A 78 7.48 -20.14 5.54
C LYS A 78 8.99 -19.89 5.57
N THR A 79 9.41 -18.71 6.02
CA THR A 79 10.83 -18.34 6.09
C THR A 79 11.52 -19.14 7.19
N PRO A 80 12.61 -19.87 6.90
CA PRO A 80 13.36 -20.61 7.92
C PRO A 80 13.78 -19.70 9.08
N GLY A 81 13.48 -20.12 10.31
CA GLY A 81 13.83 -19.38 11.53
C GLY A 81 12.97 -18.14 11.83
N ALA A 82 11.94 -17.85 11.03
CA ALA A 82 11.04 -16.74 11.32
C ALA A 82 10.18 -17.03 12.56
N THR A 83 10.12 -16.04 13.46
CA THR A 83 9.35 -16.09 14.71
C THR A 83 7.98 -15.42 14.60
N TRP A 84 7.69 -14.77 13.47
CA TRP A 84 6.47 -14.01 13.24
C TRP A 84 5.38 -14.85 12.55
N LYS A 85 4.11 -14.50 12.78
CA LYS A 85 2.96 -15.16 12.13
C LYS A 85 2.41 -14.34 10.97
N VAL A 86 1.98 -15.02 9.90
CA VAL A 86 1.25 -14.43 8.78
C VAL A 86 -0.23 -14.37 9.15
N LEU A 87 -0.83 -13.18 9.06
CA LEU A 87 -2.28 -13.02 9.23
C LEU A 87 -3.00 -13.28 7.90
N TRP A 88 -4.02 -14.13 7.95
CA TRP A 88 -4.89 -14.43 6.83
C TRP A 88 -6.33 -14.12 7.17
N TYR A 89 -7.06 -13.56 6.22
CA TYR A 89 -8.51 -13.47 6.25
C TYR A 89 -9.11 -14.52 5.30
N GLN A 90 -10.20 -15.14 5.70
CA GLN A 90 -10.93 -16.10 4.88
C GLN A 90 -12.43 -15.84 4.92
N ASP A 91 -13.12 -16.09 3.82
CA ASP A 91 -14.58 -15.99 3.74
C ASP A 91 -15.11 -16.80 2.55
N TYR A 92 -16.39 -17.13 2.57
CA TYR A 92 -17.08 -17.77 1.44
C TYR A 92 -17.53 -16.71 0.44
N VAL A 93 -16.96 -16.79 -0.77
CA VAL A 93 -17.31 -15.95 -1.91
C VAL A 93 -17.90 -16.87 -2.98
N GLU A 94 -19.17 -16.65 -3.33
CA GLU A 94 -19.87 -17.45 -4.36
C GLU A 94 -19.81 -18.96 -4.06
N GLY A 95 -20.00 -19.33 -2.78
CA GLY A 95 -19.99 -20.72 -2.32
C GLY A 95 -18.61 -21.36 -2.20
N LYS A 96 -17.51 -20.65 -2.51
CA LYS A 96 -16.14 -21.15 -2.38
C LYS A 96 -15.38 -20.41 -1.29
N LEU A 97 -14.63 -21.17 -0.49
CA LEU A 97 -13.73 -20.58 0.49
C LEU A 97 -12.59 -19.85 -0.24
N ALA A 98 -12.53 -18.53 -0.06
CA ALA A 98 -11.46 -17.69 -0.55
C ALA A 98 -10.63 -17.18 0.63
N LYS A 99 -9.34 -16.96 0.41
CA LYS A 99 -8.42 -16.42 1.43
C LYS A 99 -7.60 -15.28 0.85
N THR A 100 -7.25 -14.32 1.70
CA THR A 100 -6.31 -13.24 1.38
C THR A 100 -5.38 -13.00 2.55
N LYS A 101 -4.15 -12.59 2.22
CA LYS A 101 -3.14 -12.23 3.21
C LYS A 101 -3.39 -10.80 3.68
N VAL A 102 -3.20 -10.57 4.97
CA VAL A 102 -3.26 -9.23 5.57
C VAL A 102 -1.89 -8.91 6.16
N ASP A 103 -1.20 -7.99 5.51
CA ASP A 103 0.08 -7.45 5.95
C ASP A 103 -0.16 -6.17 6.76
N ILE A 104 0.35 -6.16 7.98
CA ILE A 104 0.27 -5.01 8.88
C ILE A 104 1.69 -4.53 9.10
N LEU A 105 1.95 -3.29 8.71
CA LEU A 105 3.27 -2.66 8.76
C LEU A 105 3.26 -1.52 9.78
N LYS A 106 4.45 -1.23 10.31
CA LYS A 106 4.70 -0.05 11.16
C LYS A 106 5.55 0.96 10.42
N PRO A 107 5.50 2.24 10.79
CA PRO A 107 6.41 3.23 10.23
C PRO A 107 7.87 2.87 10.51
N GLY A 108 8.76 3.17 9.57
CA GLY A 108 10.17 2.80 9.53
C GLY A 108 10.44 1.41 8.93
N VAL A 109 9.44 0.53 8.81
CA VAL A 109 9.57 -0.71 8.04
C VAL A 109 9.36 -0.42 6.57
N LEU A 110 10.26 -0.90 5.69
CA LEU A 110 10.25 -0.58 4.26
C LEU A 110 10.21 0.94 4.00
N SER A 111 10.95 1.70 4.82
CA SER A 111 10.98 3.17 4.75
C SER A 111 9.61 3.84 4.87
N LEU A 112 8.58 3.15 5.37
CA LEU A 112 7.24 3.71 5.45
C LEU A 112 7.20 4.87 6.44
N PRO A 113 6.59 6.01 6.06
CA PRO A 113 6.49 7.15 6.94
C PRO A 113 5.37 6.93 7.96
N MET A 114 5.40 7.70 9.05
CA MET A 114 4.24 7.76 9.94
C MET A 114 3.11 8.53 9.24
N ILE A 115 1.93 7.93 9.16
CA ILE A 115 0.77 8.52 8.49
C ILE A 115 -0.21 9.04 9.53
N PHE A 116 -0.21 10.36 9.74
CA PHE A 116 -1.17 11.02 10.62
C PHE A 116 -2.57 11.10 10.01
N SER A 117 -3.58 11.19 10.87
CA SER A 117 -5.00 11.23 10.54
C SER A 117 -5.36 12.25 9.47
N GLU A 118 -4.73 13.42 9.48
CA GLU A 118 -5.02 14.54 8.58
C GLU A 118 -4.60 14.25 7.14
N ALA A 119 -3.67 13.31 6.94
CA ALA A 119 -3.22 12.87 5.63
C ALA A 119 -4.02 11.67 5.12
N ILE A 120 -4.78 10.97 5.96
CA ILE A 120 -5.51 9.77 5.52
C ILE A 120 -6.66 10.17 4.62
N VAL A 121 -6.74 9.53 3.46
CA VAL A 121 -7.79 9.76 2.47
C VAL A 121 -8.85 8.67 2.62
N ASP A 122 -10.12 9.04 2.82
CA ASP A 122 -11.20 8.06 2.76
C ASP A 122 -11.56 7.76 1.30
N LYS A 123 -11.51 6.47 0.93
CA LYS A 123 -11.99 5.97 -0.35
C LYS A 123 -12.97 4.83 -0.09
N GLN A 124 -14.23 5.06 -0.46
CA GLN A 124 -15.30 4.07 -0.32
C GLN A 124 -15.47 3.57 1.14
N GLY A 125 -15.25 4.44 2.14
CA GLY A 125 -15.32 4.13 3.56
C GLY A 125 -14.07 3.48 4.14
N LEU A 126 -13.01 3.32 3.35
CA LEU A 126 -11.74 2.74 3.76
C LEU A 126 -10.65 3.83 3.88
N PRO A 127 -9.82 3.81 4.94
CA PRO A 127 -8.71 4.74 5.10
C PRO A 127 -7.56 4.33 4.17
N VAL A 128 -7.09 5.23 3.32
CA VAL A 128 -6.03 4.98 2.33
C VAL A 128 -4.91 6.00 2.49
N VAL A 129 -3.66 5.57 2.30
CA VAL A 129 -2.51 6.49 2.28
C VAL A 129 -2.66 7.49 1.13
N PRO A 130 -2.21 8.75 1.25
CA PRO A 130 -2.18 9.68 0.13
C PRO A 130 -1.52 9.06 -1.11
N MET A 131 -2.06 9.36 -2.30
CA MET A 131 -1.43 8.92 -3.56
C MET A 131 0.05 9.35 -3.66
N SER A 132 0.42 10.49 -3.05
CA SER A 132 1.81 10.97 -3.03
C SER A 132 2.75 10.02 -2.31
N ILE A 133 2.31 9.45 -1.19
CA ILE A 133 3.06 8.42 -0.45
C ILE A 133 3.01 7.09 -1.21
N LEU A 134 1.84 6.72 -1.74
CA LEU A 134 1.65 5.46 -2.46
C LEU A 134 2.56 5.37 -3.69
N LEU A 135 2.65 6.45 -4.47
CA LEU A 135 3.47 6.53 -5.68
C LEU A 135 4.95 6.32 -5.38
N LEU A 136 5.49 6.99 -4.35
CA LEU A 136 6.89 6.85 -3.98
C LEU A 136 7.21 5.47 -3.40
N HIS A 137 6.30 4.90 -2.60
CA HIS A 137 6.47 3.54 -2.09
C HIS A 137 6.40 2.50 -3.22
N LYS A 138 5.56 2.71 -4.23
CA LYS A 138 5.53 1.88 -5.44
C LYS A 138 6.82 1.97 -6.24
N LEU A 139 7.38 3.18 -6.36
CA LEU A 139 8.65 3.43 -7.02
C LEU A 139 9.83 2.74 -6.30
N GLN A 140 9.84 2.76 -4.96
CA GLN A 140 10.80 1.95 -4.18
C GLN A 140 10.63 0.47 -4.48
N GLY A 141 9.41 -0.07 -4.32
CA GLY A 141 9.13 -1.50 -4.57
C GLY A 141 9.53 -1.96 -5.97
N TRP A 142 9.31 -1.12 -6.99
CA TRP A 142 9.78 -1.37 -8.35
C TRP A 142 11.30 -1.52 -8.45
N LYS A 143 12.06 -0.60 -7.82
CA LYS A 143 13.52 -0.65 -7.81
C LYS A 143 14.03 -1.87 -7.03
N ASP A 144 13.50 -2.11 -5.84
CA ASP A 144 13.90 -3.23 -4.99
C ASP A 144 13.61 -4.59 -5.66
N ASN A 145 12.47 -4.71 -6.34
CA ASN A 145 12.12 -5.92 -7.08
C ASN A 145 13.03 -6.11 -8.31
N MET A 146 13.38 -5.03 -9.01
CA MET A 146 14.32 -5.06 -10.14
C MET A 146 15.72 -5.53 -9.70
N ASP A 147 16.18 -5.12 -8.52
CA ASP A 147 17.50 -5.48 -7.99
C ASP A 147 17.53 -6.87 -7.32
N SER A 148 16.38 -7.50 -7.10
CA SER A 148 16.31 -8.74 -6.33
C SER A 148 16.93 -9.93 -7.07
N ASP A 149 17.75 -10.72 -6.37
CA ASP A 149 18.23 -11.99 -6.93
C ASP A 149 17.10 -13.02 -7.12
N LEU A 150 16.03 -12.90 -6.33
CA LEU A 150 14.91 -13.84 -6.34
C LEU A 150 14.03 -13.65 -7.58
N PRO A 151 13.92 -14.65 -8.48
CA PRO A 151 13.13 -14.51 -9.71
C PRO A 151 11.67 -14.12 -9.47
N ARG A 152 11.07 -14.64 -8.40
CA ARG A 152 9.68 -14.32 -8.02
C ARG A 152 9.49 -12.84 -7.69
N LEU A 153 10.50 -12.16 -7.13
CA LEU A 153 10.44 -10.74 -6.82
C LEU A 153 10.71 -9.91 -8.08
N ARG A 154 11.70 -10.29 -8.91
CA ARG A 154 11.93 -9.65 -10.22
C ARG A 154 10.70 -9.63 -11.11
N ASN A 155 9.94 -10.73 -11.13
CA ASN A 155 8.70 -10.81 -11.91
C ASN A 155 7.61 -9.83 -11.42
N LYS A 156 7.73 -9.25 -10.23
CA LYS A 156 6.81 -8.21 -9.74
C LYS A 156 7.14 -6.81 -10.27
N GLN A 157 8.34 -6.58 -10.80
CA GLN A 157 8.75 -5.25 -11.27
C GLN A 157 7.79 -4.71 -12.33
N ASP A 158 7.30 -5.57 -13.24
CA ASP A 158 6.40 -5.13 -14.32
C ASP A 158 5.04 -4.70 -13.76
N ALA A 159 4.55 -5.41 -12.75
CA ALA A 159 3.31 -5.06 -12.06
C ALA A 159 3.47 -3.74 -11.28
N ASP A 160 4.61 -3.51 -10.62
CA ASP A 160 4.87 -2.24 -9.95
C ASP A 160 5.05 -1.09 -10.94
N ALA A 161 5.72 -1.30 -12.07
CA ALA A 161 5.79 -0.31 -13.14
C ALA A 161 4.40 0.04 -13.69
N GLY A 162 3.56 -0.96 -13.96
CA GLY A 162 2.18 -0.75 -14.36
C GLY A 162 1.36 0.03 -13.33
N ASP A 163 1.53 -0.27 -12.04
CA ASP A 163 0.89 0.47 -10.95
C ASP A 163 1.37 1.94 -10.91
N ILE A 164 2.67 2.21 -11.07
CA ILE A 164 3.24 3.58 -11.12
C ILE A 164 2.67 4.35 -12.31
N CYS A 165 2.68 3.75 -13.50
CA CYS A 165 2.14 4.35 -14.71
C CYS A 165 0.65 4.70 -14.58
N SER A 166 -0.15 3.78 -14.02
CA SER A 166 -1.57 4.01 -13.76
C SER A 166 -1.78 5.14 -12.74
N LEU A 167 -1.04 5.14 -11.64
CA LEU A 167 -1.13 6.19 -10.62
C LEU A 167 -0.78 7.56 -11.19
N LEU A 168 0.29 7.68 -12.01
CA LEU A 168 0.65 8.95 -12.65
C LEU A 168 -0.48 9.49 -13.51
N ARG A 169 -1.12 8.64 -14.33
CA ARG A 169 -2.29 9.04 -15.13
C ARG A 169 -3.46 9.46 -14.25
N ILE A 170 -3.81 8.66 -13.25
CA ILE A 170 -4.90 8.98 -12.31
C ILE A 170 -4.66 10.34 -11.62
N ILE A 171 -3.42 10.59 -11.19
CA ILE A 171 -3.03 11.86 -10.59
C ILE A 171 -3.22 12.99 -11.62
N ILE A 172 -2.54 12.94 -12.76
CA ILE A 172 -2.49 14.06 -13.72
C ILE A 172 -3.83 14.30 -14.43
N GLU A 173 -4.57 13.24 -14.77
CA GLU A 173 -5.81 13.32 -15.53
C GLU A 173 -7.03 13.43 -14.61
N GLY A 174 -7.00 12.74 -13.47
CA GLY A 174 -8.13 12.63 -12.54
C GLY A 174 -8.20 13.70 -11.44
N MET A 175 -7.13 14.49 -11.21
CA MET A 175 -7.17 15.53 -10.19
C MET A 175 -8.10 16.68 -10.56
N SER A 176 -8.97 17.05 -9.61
CA SER A 176 -9.73 18.30 -9.66
C SER A 176 -8.79 19.51 -9.67
N MET A 177 -9.28 20.67 -10.11
CA MET A 177 -8.49 21.92 -10.12
C MET A 177 -7.93 22.27 -8.74
N GLN A 178 -8.65 21.97 -7.66
CA GLN A 178 -8.22 22.24 -6.28
C GLN A 178 -7.12 21.28 -5.82
N GLU A 179 -7.20 20.00 -6.18
CA GLU A 179 -6.13 19.02 -5.92
C GLU A 179 -4.87 19.37 -6.73
N ARG A 180 -5.03 19.83 -7.98
CA ARG A 180 -3.91 20.33 -8.81
C ARG A 180 -3.20 21.52 -8.15
N THR A 181 -3.91 22.48 -7.58
CA THR A 181 -3.27 23.62 -6.87
C THR A 181 -2.49 23.16 -5.63
N ASN A 182 -2.95 22.11 -4.94
CA ASN A 182 -2.22 21.53 -3.82
C ASN A 182 -1.00 20.68 -4.28
N THR A 183 -0.98 20.22 -5.54
CA THR A 183 0.14 19.44 -6.09
C THR A 183 1.40 20.23 -6.37
N THR A 184 1.35 21.57 -6.35
CA THR A 184 2.57 22.39 -6.40
C THR A 184 3.50 22.11 -5.22
N HIS A 185 2.97 21.52 -4.14
CA HIS A 185 3.75 21.05 -3.00
C HIS A 185 3.80 19.52 -2.89
N TRP A 186 3.45 18.76 -3.94
CA TRP A 186 3.37 17.30 -3.89
C TRP A 186 4.68 16.63 -3.46
N LYS A 187 5.77 16.97 -4.15
CA LYS A 187 7.12 16.51 -3.82
C LYS A 187 7.50 16.86 -2.39
N ARG A 188 7.26 18.11 -1.97
CA ARG A 188 7.55 18.58 -0.62
C ARG A 188 6.73 17.81 0.43
N PHE A 189 5.41 17.72 0.25
CA PHE A 189 4.49 17.02 1.13
C PHE A 189 4.87 15.55 1.31
N ALA A 190 5.21 14.88 0.20
CA ALA A 190 5.63 13.48 0.23
C ALA A 190 6.95 13.35 0.97
N LEU A 191 8.00 14.05 0.51
CA LEU A 191 9.35 13.93 1.05
C LEU A 191 9.43 14.28 2.52
N GLU A 192 8.75 15.34 2.99
CA GLU A 192 8.74 15.76 4.41
C GLU A 192 8.33 14.65 5.39
N ARG A 193 7.64 13.61 4.92
CA ARG A 193 7.18 12.48 5.74
C ARG A 193 8.14 11.30 5.75
N PHE A 194 8.98 11.15 4.73
CA PHE A 194 9.99 10.09 4.64
C PHE A 194 11.31 10.49 5.32
N ASP A 195 12.13 9.51 5.68
CA ASP A 195 13.49 9.73 6.17
C ASP A 195 14.45 10.26 5.09
N GLU A 196 15.60 10.79 5.50
CA GLU A 196 16.55 11.44 4.60
C GLU A 196 17.12 10.50 3.53
N GLU A 197 17.36 9.23 3.87
CA GLU A 197 17.89 8.24 2.94
C GLU A 197 16.88 7.97 1.82
N PHE A 198 15.63 7.72 2.18
CA PHE A 198 14.56 7.53 1.21
C PHE A 198 14.40 8.74 0.30
N ARG A 199 14.47 9.96 0.85
CA ARG A 199 14.37 11.20 0.06
C ARG A 199 15.45 11.25 -1.01
N ARG A 200 16.72 11.01 -0.62
CA ARG A 200 17.87 11.05 -1.53
C ARG A 200 17.77 10.00 -2.64
N GLU A 201 17.36 8.79 -2.28
CA GLU A 201 17.22 7.70 -3.24
C GLU A 201 16.03 7.89 -4.19
N THR A 202 14.97 8.59 -3.76
CA THR A 202 13.79 8.83 -4.59
C THR A 202 14.14 9.57 -5.88
N GLU A 203 14.99 10.59 -5.83
CA GLU A 203 15.45 11.31 -7.03
C GLU A 203 16.11 10.38 -8.04
N GLN A 204 16.98 9.48 -7.55
CA GLN A 204 17.67 8.50 -8.38
C GLN A 204 16.69 7.48 -8.98
N ARG A 205 15.71 7.03 -8.19
CA ARG A 205 14.65 6.13 -8.66
C ARG A 205 13.78 6.79 -9.73
N VAL A 206 13.40 8.05 -9.57
CA VAL A 206 12.61 8.79 -10.57
C VAL A 206 13.40 8.96 -11.87
N SER A 207 14.68 9.34 -11.78
CA SER A 207 15.56 9.45 -12.95
C SER A 207 15.68 8.12 -13.70
N LEU A 208 15.91 7.03 -12.96
CA LEU A 208 15.96 5.69 -13.54
C LEU A 208 14.62 5.30 -14.18
N PHE A 209 13.49 5.55 -13.51
CA PHE A 209 12.17 5.28 -14.07
C PHE A 209 11.94 6.05 -15.37
N CYS A 210 12.25 7.35 -15.40
CA CYS A 210 12.11 8.20 -16.58
C CYS A 210 13.08 7.87 -17.72
N SER A 211 14.15 7.11 -17.46
CA SER A 211 15.03 6.58 -18.51
C SER A 211 14.47 5.30 -19.14
N ARG A 212 13.80 4.46 -18.33
CA ARG A 212 13.15 3.22 -18.80
C ARG A 212 11.78 3.45 -19.42
N PHE A 213 11.04 4.45 -18.95
CA PHE A 213 9.70 4.81 -19.42
C PHE A 213 9.65 6.32 -19.78
N PRO A 214 10.30 6.74 -20.88
CA PRO A 214 10.43 8.15 -21.25
C PRO A 214 9.10 8.88 -21.43
N GLU A 215 8.03 8.17 -21.82
CA GLU A 215 6.69 8.71 -22.06
C GLU A 215 6.01 9.25 -20.79
N TYR A 216 6.45 8.85 -19.59
CA TYR A 216 5.92 9.36 -18.32
C TYR A 216 6.75 10.51 -17.73
N ARG A 217 7.82 10.94 -18.39
CA ARG A 217 8.74 11.97 -17.88
C ARG A 217 8.05 13.30 -17.58
N GLU A 218 7.17 13.75 -18.48
CA GLU A 218 6.45 15.02 -18.29
C GLU A 218 5.45 14.97 -17.12
N MET A 219 4.89 13.79 -16.82
CA MET A 219 4.03 13.60 -15.65
C MET A 219 4.84 13.74 -14.35
N TRP A 220 6.03 13.13 -14.28
CA TRP A 220 6.93 13.28 -13.13
C TRP A 220 7.39 14.73 -12.93
N LYS A 221 7.74 15.43 -14.00
CA LYS A 221 8.06 16.87 -13.96
C LYS A 221 6.92 17.71 -13.43
N THR A 222 5.69 17.40 -13.84
CA THR A 222 4.48 18.10 -13.34
C THR A 222 4.31 17.93 -11.83
N LEU A 223 4.77 16.80 -11.26
CA LEU A 223 4.80 16.55 -9.82
C LEU A 223 6.02 17.15 -9.10
N GLY A 224 6.91 17.82 -9.83
CA GLY A 224 8.08 18.54 -9.31
C GLY A 224 9.39 17.74 -9.31
N TRP A 225 9.48 16.64 -10.05
CA TRP A 225 10.68 15.80 -10.14
C TRP A 225 11.53 16.04 -11.39
#